data_AF-A0AAW0LGX8-F1
#
_entry.id   AF-A0AAW0LGX8-F1
#
_cell.length_a   1.000
_cell.length_b   1.000
_cell.length_c   1.000
_cell.angle_alpha   90.00
_cell.angle_beta   90.00
_cell.angle_gamma   90.00
#
_symmetry.space_group_name_H-M   'P 1'
#
loop_
_entity.id
_entity.type
_entity.pdbx_description
1 polymer ?
#
loop_
_entity_poly.entity_id
_entity_poly.type
_entity_poly.pdbx_seq_one_letter_code
_entity_poly.pdbx_strand_id
1 'polypeptide(L)'
;MALILNSFNFYFFPSTLALSQMRTQRSPKFSMASPLFSNKKGAGGGLDHLGEFNVNLACPMPPKKVEIFKSMENWAKNNVLTLLKPVKECWQPQDFLPNPTSNGFIEQVHELRKRARDIPDEYFVALVGDMITEEALPTYQTRINSTECFHDETGVDNTPWAIWARAWSAEENRHGDLLNKYLFLSGRVDMKQIEKTTQYLIRSGLDM
;
A
#
# COMPACT_ATOMS: atom_id res chain seq x y z
N MET A 1 8.68 12.94 -18.86
CA MET A 1 8.56 11.47 -18.93
C MET A 1 7.67 11.15 -20.12
N ALA A 2 8.20 10.51 -21.15
CA ALA A 2 7.38 10.04 -22.28
C ALA A 2 6.94 8.60 -22.00
N LEU A 3 5.65 8.32 -22.01
CA LEU A 3 5.10 6.97 -21.99
C LEU A 3 5.34 6.35 -23.37
N ILE A 4 6.24 5.37 -23.45
CA ILE A 4 6.38 4.55 -24.66
C ILE A 4 5.27 3.50 -24.61
N LEU A 5 4.24 3.70 -25.43
CA LEU A 5 3.16 2.72 -25.62
C LEU A 5 3.59 1.74 -26.72
N ASN A 6 3.76 0.47 -26.37
CA ASN A 6 3.93 -0.60 -27.36
C ASN A 6 2.55 -1.15 -27.77
N SER A 7 2.36 -1.35 -29.07
CA SER A 7 1.20 -2.01 -29.64
C SER A 7 1.23 -3.51 -29.35
N PHE A 8 0.21 -4.01 -28.64
CA PHE A 8 0.01 -5.45 -28.43
C PHE A 8 -0.68 -6.04 -29.67
N ASN A 9 0.07 -6.78 -30.49
CA ASN A 9 -0.53 -7.68 -31.49
C ASN A 9 -0.86 -9.02 -30.81
N PHE A 10 -2.15 -9.24 -30.55
CA PHE A 10 -2.64 -10.56 -30.14
C PHE A 10 -2.59 -11.53 -31.33
N TYR A 11 -1.55 -12.37 -31.39
CA TYR A 11 -1.58 -13.54 -32.25
C TYR A 11 -2.39 -14.64 -31.56
N PHE A 12 -3.63 -14.84 -32.04
CA PHE A 12 -4.46 -15.98 -31.68
C PHE A 12 -3.87 -17.26 -32.30
N PHE A 13 -3.35 -18.17 -31.47
CA PHE A 13 -3.07 -19.54 -31.89
C PHE A 13 -4.27 -20.44 -31.54
N PRO A 14 -4.88 -21.17 -32.49
CA PRO A 14 -5.87 -22.18 -32.17
C PRO A 14 -5.14 -23.46 -31.72
N SER A 15 -5.31 -23.86 -30.46
CA SER A 15 -4.86 -25.17 -29.98
C SER A 15 -6.06 -26.05 -29.68
N THR A 16 -6.35 -26.97 -30.61
CA THR A 16 -7.16 -28.16 -30.37
C THR A 16 -6.29 -29.23 -29.77
N LEU A 17 -6.41 -29.49 -28.46
CA LEU A 17 -5.97 -30.72 -27.83
C LEU A 17 -6.78 -30.96 -26.54
N ALA A 18 -7.58 -32.01 -26.58
CA ALA A 18 -8.34 -32.51 -25.43
C ALA A 18 -7.38 -33.06 -24.37
N LEU A 19 -7.60 -32.67 -23.11
CA LEU A 19 -6.84 -33.17 -21.96
C LEU A 19 -7.77 -33.75 -20.89
N SER A 20 -7.46 -35.00 -20.55
CA SER A 20 -8.07 -35.86 -19.55
C SER A 20 -8.13 -35.22 -18.16
N GLN A 21 -9.23 -35.45 -17.43
CA GLN A 21 -9.42 -35.00 -16.06
C GLN A 21 -8.48 -35.74 -15.10
N MET A 22 -7.39 -35.09 -14.70
CA MET A 22 -6.63 -35.46 -13.50
C MET A 22 -7.13 -34.66 -12.29
N ARG A 23 -7.66 -35.40 -11.31
CA ARG A 23 -8.17 -34.90 -10.04
C ARG A 23 -7.00 -34.51 -9.14
N THR A 24 -6.67 -33.23 -9.05
CA THR A 24 -5.72 -32.70 -8.07
C THR A 24 -6.45 -32.33 -6.78
N GLN A 25 -6.04 -32.94 -5.66
CA GLN A 25 -6.54 -32.57 -4.33
C GLN A 25 -6.08 -31.15 -4.00
N ARG A 26 -7.04 -30.25 -3.79
CA ARG A 26 -6.80 -28.88 -3.31
C ARG A 26 -6.58 -28.90 -1.80
N SER A 27 -5.46 -28.33 -1.35
CA SER A 27 -5.20 -27.94 0.04
C SER A 27 -6.25 -26.92 0.53
N PRO A 28 -6.50 -26.83 1.85
CA PRO A 28 -7.63 -26.06 2.36
C PRO A 28 -7.43 -24.56 2.13
N LYS A 29 -8.49 -23.91 1.63
CA LYS A 29 -8.57 -22.44 1.55
C LYS A 29 -8.61 -21.89 2.97
N PHE A 30 -7.56 -21.22 3.41
CA PHE A 30 -7.64 -20.38 4.60
C PHE A 30 -8.29 -19.04 4.21
N SER A 31 -9.41 -18.73 4.85
CA SER A 31 -10.05 -17.41 4.79
C SER A 31 -9.76 -16.72 6.11
N MET A 32 -9.02 -15.61 6.08
CA MET A 32 -8.96 -14.73 7.25
C MET A 32 -10.28 -13.98 7.36
N ALA A 33 -11.07 -14.32 8.36
CA ALA A 33 -12.17 -13.49 8.83
C ALA A 33 -11.68 -12.75 10.08
N SER A 34 -11.83 -11.42 10.12
CA SER A 34 -11.52 -10.64 11.31
C SER A 34 -12.34 -11.13 12.50
N PRO A 35 -11.71 -11.46 13.64
CA PRO A 35 -12.44 -11.80 14.86
C PRO A 35 -12.76 -10.51 15.61
N LEU A 36 -13.80 -9.80 15.17
CA LEU A 36 -14.40 -8.72 15.95
C LEU A 36 -15.82 -9.07 16.38
N PHE A 37 -16.07 -10.30 16.83
CA PHE A 37 -17.28 -10.60 17.61
C PHE A 37 -17.01 -11.70 18.63
N SER A 38 -16.83 -11.29 19.89
CA SER A 38 -16.99 -12.15 21.05
C SER A 38 -18.47 -12.17 21.47
N ASN A 39 -19.00 -13.39 21.56
CA ASN A 39 -20.33 -13.82 21.98
C ASN A 39 -21.14 -12.88 22.90
N LYS A 40 -22.34 -12.48 22.46
CA LYS A 40 -23.56 -12.48 23.29
C LYS A 40 -24.78 -12.89 22.46
N LYS A 41 -25.47 -13.95 22.90
CA LYS A 41 -26.78 -14.38 22.39
C LYS A 41 -27.86 -13.40 22.85
N GLY A 42 -28.79 -13.04 21.96
CA GLY A 42 -30.12 -12.54 22.34
C GLY A 42 -30.72 -11.46 21.43
N ALA A 43 -31.53 -11.91 20.45
CA ALA A 43 -32.72 -11.28 19.88
C ALA A 43 -32.73 -9.81 19.41
N GLY A 44 -33.02 -9.63 18.11
CA GLY A 44 -34.00 -8.65 17.64
C GLY A 44 -33.49 -7.29 17.15
N GLY A 45 -33.48 -7.13 15.81
CA GLY A 45 -33.84 -5.91 15.06
C GLY A 45 -33.21 -4.56 15.43
N GLY A 46 -32.46 -3.97 14.49
CA GLY A 46 -32.17 -2.54 14.47
C GLY A 46 -30.76 -2.22 14.03
N LEU A 47 -30.64 -1.55 12.88
CA LEU A 47 -29.41 -0.94 12.37
C LEU A 47 -29.16 0.38 13.11
N ASP A 48 -28.92 0.32 14.42
CA ASP A 48 -28.60 1.49 15.25
C ASP A 48 -27.72 1.01 16.39
N HIS A 49 -26.39 1.04 16.20
CA HIS A 49 -25.36 1.13 17.24
C HIS A 49 -23.98 0.90 16.60
N LEU A 50 -23.54 1.84 15.76
CA LEU A 50 -22.12 2.15 15.71
C LEU A 50 -21.82 2.84 17.05
N GLY A 51 -21.06 2.15 17.91
CA GLY A 51 -20.74 2.64 19.24
C GLY A 51 -20.18 4.05 19.21
N GLU A 52 -20.57 4.85 20.19
CA GLU A 52 -19.98 6.17 20.46
C GLU A 52 -18.45 6.03 20.52
N PHE A 53 -17.78 6.49 19.47
CA PHE A 53 -16.37 6.78 19.55
C PHE A 53 -16.23 8.00 20.46
N ASN A 54 -15.46 7.86 21.53
CA ASN A 54 -15.07 8.96 22.41
C ASN A 54 -14.39 10.05 21.55
N VAL A 55 -15.15 11.08 21.18
CA VAL A 55 -14.61 12.32 20.62
C VAL A 55 -14.02 13.11 21.78
N ASN A 56 -12.84 12.74 22.26
CA ASN A 56 -12.02 13.48 23.23
C ASN A 56 -10.65 12.77 23.30
N LEU A 57 -9.56 13.30 22.73
CA LEU A 57 -8.90 14.50 23.24
C LEU A 57 -8.10 15.19 22.12
N ALA A 58 -8.68 16.17 21.44
CA ALA A 58 -7.89 17.19 20.76
C ALA A 58 -7.17 17.99 21.85
N CYS A 59 -5.92 17.66 22.13
CA CYS A 59 -5.02 18.58 22.80
C CYS A 59 -4.21 19.27 21.68
N PRO A 60 -4.75 20.36 21.09
CA PRO A 60 -4.03 21.10 20.07
C PRO A 60 -2.76 21.60 20.73
N MET A 61 -1.62 21.37 20.08
CA MET A 61 -0.38 22.01 20.47
C MET A 61 -0.66 23.50 20.68
N PRO A 62 -0.32 24.09 21.85
CA PRO A 62 -0.64 25.49 22.10
C PRO A 62 -0.14 26.36 20.93
N PRO A 63 -0.91 27.34 20.42
CA PRO A 63 -0.54 28.09 19.22
C PRO A 63 0.88 28.68 19.25
N LYS A 64 1.36 29.05 20.45
CA LYS A 64 2.74 29.52 20.68
C LYS A 64 3.83 28.51 20.28
N LYS A 65 3.52 27.21 20.22
CA LYS A 65 4.45 26.15 19.80
C LYS A 65 4.50 25.97 18.28
N VAL A 66 3.51 26.47 17.53
CA VAL A 66 3.55 26.47 16.04
C VAL A 66 4.70 27.35 15.54
N GLU A 67 4.94 28.49 16.21
CA GLU A 67 6.05 29.40 15.88
C GLU A 67 7.43 28.74 16.01
N ILE A 68 7.55 27.67 16.81
CA ILE A 68 8.80 26.88 16.87
C ILE A 68 9.08 26.24 15.51
N PHE A 69 8.09 25.59 14.90
CA PHE A 69 8.25 24.94 13.60
C PHE A 69 8.54 25.93 12.47
N LYS A 70 7.90 27.11 12.51
CA LYS A 70 8.24 28.23 11.61
C LYS A 70 9.69 28.68 11.79
N SER A 71 10.13 28.88 13.04
CA SER A 71 11.51 29.30 13.34
C SER A 71 12.56 28.25 12.91
N MET A 72 12.17 26.98 12.81
CA MET A 72 13.02 25.86 12.44
C MET A 72 13.08 25.58 10.93
N GLU A 73 12.39 26.32 10.07
CA GLU A 73 12.35 26.03 8.63
C GLU A 73 13.74 26.02 7.97
N ASN A 74 14.59 27.00 8.28
CA ASN A 74 15.96 27.02 7.76
C ASN A 74 16.77 25.81 8.25
N TRP A 75 16.56 25.38 9.50
CA TRP A 75 17.18 24.18 10.03
C TRP A 75 16.66 22.93 9.30
N ALA A 76 15.34 22.80 9.10
CA ALA A 76 14.72 21.68 8.42
C ALA A 76 15.20 21.57 6.97
N LYS A 77 15.30 22.69 6.27
CA LYS A 77 15.84 22.76 4.91
C LYS A 77 17.27 22.20 4.82
N ASN A 78 18.11 22.50 5.81
CA ASN A 78 19.53 22.15 5.79
C ASN A 78 19.84 20.79 6.44
N ASN A 79 18.90 20.18 7.19
CA ASN A 79 19.15 18.96 7.96
C ASN A 79 18.13 17.84 7.72
N VAL A 80 16.88 18.17 7.38
CA VAL A 80 15.80 17.20 7.15
C VAL A 80 15.65 16.93 5.66
N LEU A 81 15.52 17.98 4.83
CA LEU A 81 15.36 17.83 3.39
C LEU A 81 16.57 17.18 2.71
N THR A 82 17.74 17.25 3.35
CA THR A 82 18.97 16.60 2.88
C THR A 82 18.93 15.08 2.99
N LEU A 83 17.99 14.51 3.75
CA LEU A 83 17.80 13.07 3.88
C LEU A 83 16.97 12.47 2.74
N LEU A 84 16.22 13.31 2.02
CA LEU A 84 15.44 12.90 0.85
C LEU A 84 16.38 12.60 -0.32
N LYS A 85 16.09 11.52 -1.04
CA LYS A 85 16.90 11.17 -2.21
C LYS A 85 16.38 11.89 -3.45
N PRO A 86 17.26 12.43 -4.31
CA PRO A 86 16.83 12.92 -5.62
C PRO A 86 16.14 11.79 -6.40
N VAL A 87 15.00 12.06 -7.03
CA VAL A 87 14.19 11.06 -7.76
C VAL A 87 15.03 10.24 -8.76
N LYS A 88 16.00 10.89 -9.43
CA LYS A 88 16.92 10.26 -10.40
C LYS A 88 17.87 9.22 -9.79
N GLU A 89 18.07 9.26 -8.48
CA GLU A 89 18.92 8.36 -7.68
C GLU A 89 18.07 7.36 -6.87
N CYS A 90 16.75 7.52 -6.86
CA CYS A 90 15.84 6.58 -6.23
C CYS A 90 15.68 5.33 -7.08
N TRP A 91 15.69 4.17 -6.42
CA TRP A 91 15.18 2.94 -7.02
C TRP A 91 13.71 3.10 -7.40
N GLN A 92 13.25 2.34 -8.38
CA GLN A 92 11.85 2.28 -8.80
C GLN A 92 11.34 0.84 -8.72
N PRO A 93 10.03 0.60 -8.51
CA PRO A 93 9.48 -0.75 -8.43
C PRO A 93 9.90 -1.65 -9.61
N GLN A 94 10.01 -1.07 -10.80
CA GLN A 94 10.40 -1.79 -12.01
C GLN A 94 11.83 -2.36 -11.97
N ASP A 95 12.73 -1.82 -11.14
CA ASP A 95 14.10 -2.33 -10.97
C ASP A 95 14.11 -3.73 -10.35
N PHE A 96 13.04 -4.11 -9.66
CA PHE A 96 12.91 -5.39 -8.92
C PHE A 96 11.84 -6.32 -9.48
N LEU A 97 11.13 -5.90 -10.53
CA LEU A 97 10.03 -6.65 -11.13
C LEU A 97 10.40 -7.16 -12.53
N PRO A 98 9.79 -8.26 -13.00
CA PRO A 98 9.91 -8.69 -14.40
C PRO A 98 9.64 -7.52 -15.37
N ASN A 99 10.49 -7.35 -16.38
CA ASN A 99 10.35 -6.27 -17.34
C ASN A 99 9.28 -6.62 -18.39
N PRO A 100 8.11 -5.96 -18.41
CA PRO A 100 7.01 -6.29 -19.32
C PRO A 100 7.32 -5.98 -20.79
N THR A 101 8.37 -5.21 -21.08
CA THR A 101 8.80 -4.87 -22.45
C THR A 101 9.89 -5.80 -22.98
N SER A 102 10.43 -6.69 -22.13
CA SER A 102 11.45 -7.65 -22.53
C SER A 102 10.84 -8.87 -23.21
N ASN A 103 11.52 -9.40 -24.22
CA ASN A 103 11.16 -10.69 -24.82
C ASN A 103 11.20 -11.86 -23.80
N GLY A 104 11.91 -11.69 -22.68
CA GLY A 104 12.02 -12.67 -21.60
C GLY A 104 11.02 -12.46 -20.45
N PHE A 105 10.00 -11.62 -20.61
CA PHE A 105 9.05 -11.29 -19.55
C PHE A 105 8.37 -12.52 -18.95
N ILE A 106 7.90 -13.44 -19.82
CA ILE A 106 7.15 -14.62 -19.39
C ILE A 106 8.04 -15.56 -18.57
N GLU A 107 9.28 -15.75 -18.99
CA GLU A 107 10.29 -16.54 -18.28
C GLU A 107 10.63 -15.92 -16.92
N GLN A 108 10.80 -14.60 -16.86
CA GLN A 108 11.05 -13.88 -15.61
C GLN A 108 9.89 -14.04 -14.60
N VAL A 109 8.64 -13.97 -15.08
CA VAL A 109 7.45 -14.24 -14.25
C VAL A 109 7.43 -15.69 -13.78
N HIS A 110 7.76 -16.65 -14.64
CA HIS A 110 7.84 -18.06 -14.25
C HIS A 110 8.90 -18.30 -13.16
N GLU A 111 10.09 -17.71 -13.28
CA GLU A 111 11.15 -17.84 -12.28
C GLU A 111 10.79 -17.14 -10.95
N LEU A 112 10.05 -16.02 -10.98
CA LEU A 112 9.48 -15.43 -9.77
C LEU A 112 8.52 -16.39 -9.07
N ARG A 113 7.56 -16.96 -9.80
CA ARG A 113 6.55 -17.89 -9.23
C ARG A 113 7.17 -19.19 -8.74
N LYS A 114 8.23 -19.66 -9.40
CA LYS A 114 8.98 -20.85 -8.98
C LYS A 114 9.61 -20.62 -7.61
N ARG A 115 10.31 -19.50 -7.41
CA ARG A 115 10.90 -19.15 -6.10
C ARG A 115 9.84 -18.91 -5.02
N ALA A 116 8.73 -18.26 -5.37
CA ALA A 116 7.62 -18.00 -4.45
C ALA A 116 6.90 -19.28 -3.97
N ARG A 117 7.07 -20.41 -4.66
CA ARG A 117 6.44 -21.69 -4.28
C ARG A 117 6.95 -22.23 -2.95
N ASP A 118 8.23 -22.04 -2.69
CA ASP A 118 8.93 -22.63 -1.54
C ASP A 118 8.98 -21.68 -0.32
N ILE A 119 8.33 -20.51 -0.43
CA ILE A 119 8.15 -19.57 0.67
C ILE A 119 6.92 -19.99 1.49
N PRO A 120 7.03 -20.15 2.83
CA PRO A 120 5.92 -20.56 3.68
C PRO A 120 4.74 -19.58 3.68
N ASP A 121 3.53 -20.08 3.94
CA ASP A 121 2.32 -19.26 3.94
C ASP A 121 2.33 -18.22 5.07
N GLU A 122 2.94 -18.53 6.22
CA GLU A 122 3.11 -17.60 7.35
C GLU A 122 3.88 -16.35 6.94
N TYR A 123 4.87 -16.50 6.04
CA TYR A 123 5.62 -15.38 5.48
C TYR A 123 4.71 -14.50 4.61
N PHE A 124 3.87 -15.11 3.77
CA PHE A 124 2.92 -14.37 2.94
C PHE A 124 1.86 -13.65 3.78
N VAL A 125 1.42 -14.20 4.91
CA VAL A 125 0.50 -13.50 5.82
C VAL A 125 1.13 -12.20 6.33
N ALA A 126 2.38 -12.26 6.80
CA ALA A 126 3.10 -11.06 7.26
C ALA A 126 3.33 -10.07 6.12
N LEU A 127 3.80 -10.54 4.96
CA LEU A 127 4.06 -9.70 3.79
C LEU A 127 2.80 -9.04 3.23
N VAL A 128 1.67 -9.72 3.29
CA VAL A 128 0.36 -9.15 2.91
C VAL A 128 -0.05 -8.05 3.89
N GLY A 129 0.14 -8.27 5.19
CA GLY A 129 -0.13 -7.24 6.20
C GLY A 129 0.74 -5.99 5.99
N ASP A 130 2.02 -6.19 5.70
CA ASP A 130 2.97 -5.13 5.35
C ASP A 130 2.49 -4.35 4.12
N MET A 131 2.20 -5.05 3.01
CA MET A 131 1.72 -4.41 1.78
C MET A 131 0.41 -3.63 1.98
N ILE A 132 -0.56 -4.18 2.72
CA ILE A 132 -1.83 -3.49 3.01
C ILE A 132 -1.59 -2.19 3.79
N THR A 133 -0.62 -2.20 4.72
CA THR A 133 -0.23 -1.04 5.51
C THR A 133 0.40 0.01 4.59
N GLU A 134 1.33 -0.37 3.72
CA GLU A 134 1.96 0.53 2.74
C GLU A 134 0.94 1.16 1.76
N GLU A 135 -0.05 0.40 1.29
CA GLU A 135 -1.12 0.91 0.41
C GLU A 135 -2.08 1.90 1.11
N ALA A 136 -2.09 1.95 2.45
CA ALA A 136 -2.87 2.92 3.21
C ALA A 136 -2.25 4.33 3.27
N LEU A 137 -1.24 4.61 2.42
CA LEU A 137 -0.54 5.89 2.30
C LEU A 137 -1.44 7.14 2.31
N PRO A 138 -2.62 7.18 1.67
CA PRO A 138 -3.49 8.35 1.75
C PRO A 138 -3.90 8.70 3.20
N THR A 139 -4.05 7.71 4.07
CA THR A 139 -4.34 7.92 5.50
C THR A 139 -3.16 8.56 6.22
N TYR A 140 -1.92 8.14 5.93
CA TYR A 140 -0.72 8.70 6.56
C TYR A 140 -0.45 10.13 6.10
N GLN A 141 -0.57 10.40 4.80
CA GLN A 141 -0.41 11.76 4.27
C GLN A 141 -1.48 12.70 4.84
N THR A 142 -2.74 12.25 4.93
CA THR A 142 -3.82 13.01 5.58
C THR A 142 -3.47 13.31 7.03
N ARG A 143 -2.91 12.35 7.76
CA ARG A 143 -2.53 12.54 9.16
C ARG A 143 -1.39 13.53 9.35
N ILE A 144 -0.36 13.49 8.50
CA ILE A 144 0.72 14.50 8.47
C ILE A 144 0.13 15.89 8.20
N ASN A 145 -0.76 16.01 7.21
CA ASN A 145 -1.40 17.28 6.86
C ASN A 145 -2.49 17.72 7.84
N SER A 146 -2.93 16.86 8.76
CA SER A 146 -3.86 17.22 9.83
C SER A 146 -3.14 17.82 11.05
N THR A 147 -1.80 17.94 11.00
CA THR A 147 -1.05 18.54 12.10
C THR A 147 -1.16 20.07 12.07
N GLU A 148 -1.57 20.68 13.19
CA GLU A 148 -1.70 22.14 13.29
C GLU A 148 -0.35 22.88 13.27
N CYS A 149 0.77 22.16 13.44
CA CYS A 149 2.09 22.75 13.59
C CYS A 149 2.88 22.87 12.28
N PHE A 150 2.73 21.92 11.36
CA PHE A 150 3.40 21.92 10.07
C PHE A 150 2.59 21.09 9.07
N HIS A 151 1.68 21.73 8.34
CA HIS A 151 0.94 21.08 7.27
C HIS A 151 1.07 21.85 5.97
N ASP A 152 0.76 21.17 4.87
CA ASP A 152 0.61 21.76 3.56
C ASP A 152 -0.82 22.32 3.42
N GLU A 153 -0.96 23.65 3.40
CA GLU A 153 -2.25 24.33 3.30
C GLU A 153 -2.81 24.33 1.87
N THR A 154 -1.92 24.35 0.87
CA THR A 154 -2.32 24.49 -0.54
C THR A 154 -2.16 23.21 -1.36
N GLY A 155 -1.48 22.20 -0.80
CA GLY A 155 -1.03 21.01 -1.53
C GLY A 155 0.24 21.24 -2.35
N VAL A 156 0.77 22.46 -2.37
CA VAL A 156 1.97 22.87 -3.10
C VAL A 156 2.83 23.88 -2.32
N ASP A 157 2.66 23.95 -1.00
CA ASP A 157 3.40 24.92 -0.17
C ASP A 157 4.91 24.72 -0.30
N ASN A 158 5.64 25.84 -0.29
CA ASN A 158 7.10 25.85 -0.40
C ASN A 158 7.81 25.82 0.96
N THR A 159 7.07 25.62 2.06
CA THR A 159 7.70 25.38 3.37
C THR A 159 8.49 24.08 3.32
N PRO A 160 9.63 23.98 4.01
CA PRO A 160 10.42 22.74 4.03
C PRO A 160 9.63 21.57 4.60
N TRP A 161 8.67 21.81 5.50
CA TRP A 161 7.80 20.78 6.05
C TRP A 161 6.83 20.21 5.01
N ALA A 162 6.19 21.07 4.21
CA ALA A 162 5.30 20.65 3.14
C ALA A 162 6.08 19.94 2.01
N ILE A 163 7.26 20.46 1.64
CA ILE A 163 8.16 19.79 0.69
C ILE A 163 8.54 18.40 1.18
N TRP A 164 8.90 18.27 2.47
CA TRP A 164 9.20 16.98 3.09
C TRP A 164 8.00 16.03 3.02
N ALA A 165 6.81 16.47 3.44
CA ALA A 165 5.62 15.63 3.46
C ALA A 165 5.27 15.06 2.07
N ARG A 166 5.34 15.90 1.03
CA ARG A 166 5.11 15.47 -0.35
C ARG A 166 6.21 14.54 -0.86
N ALA A 167 7.47 14.86 -0.60
CA ALA A 167 8.60 14.05 -1.05
C ALA A 167 8.65 12.68 -0.35
N TRP A 168 8.43 12.65 0.97
CA TRP A 168 8.28 11.41 1.74
C TRP A 168 7.13 10.57 1.18
N SER A 169 5.94 11.17 0.95
CA SER A 169 4.80 10.44 0.38
C SER A 169 5.13 9.87 -1.01
N ALA A 170 5.86 10.62 -1.85
CA ALA A 170 6.31 10.14 -3.15
C ALA A 170 7.33 8.99 -3.03
N GLU A 171 8.20 9.02 -2.02
CA GLU A 171 9.11 7.91 -1.73
C GLU A 171 8.36 6.66 -1.24
N GLU A 172 7.43 6.80 -0.29
CA GLU A 172 6.62 5.70 0.28
C GLU A 172 5.69 5.04 -0.74
N ASN A 173 5.12 5.81 -1.68
CA ASN A 173 4.22 5.25 -2.71
C ASN A 173 4.85 4.07 -3.46
N ARG A 174 6.18 4.09 -3.65
CA ARG A 174 6.91 3.02 -4.34
C ARG A 174 6.94 1.70 -3.55
N HIS A 175 6.79 1.74 -2.23
CA HIS A 175 6.82 0.54 -1.36
C HIS A 175 5.59 -0.32 -1.64
N GLY A 176 4.39 0.26 -1.49
CA GLY A 176 3.13 -0.40 -1.83
C GLY A 176 3.11 -0.88 -3.28
N ASP A 177 3.54 -0.02 -4.22
CA ASP A 177 3.62 -0.34 -5.64
C ASP A 177 4.45 -1.58 -5.97
N LEU A 178 5.59 -1.76 -5.29
CA LEU A 178 6.48 -2.91 -5.48
C LEU A 178 5.87 -4.17 -4.86
N LEU A 179 5.43 -4.08 -3.61
CA LEU A 179 4.87 -5.22 -2.88
C LEU A 179 3.58 -5.73 -3.53
N ASN A 180 2.70 -4.83 -3.98
CA ASN A 180 1.46 -5.18 -4.67
C ASN A 180 1.73 -5.99 -5.93
N LYS A 181 2.60 -5.49 -6.81
CA LYS A 181 2.95 -6.17 -8.07
C LYS A 181 3.67 -7.49 -7.80
N TYR A 182 4.54 -7.56 -6.78
CA TYR A 182 5.17 -8.82 -6.37
C TYR A 182 4.14 -9.86 -5.93
N LEU A 183 3.22 -9.49 -5.02
CA LEU A 183 2.18 -10.38 -4.52
C LEU A 183 1.24 -10.82 -5.64
N PHE A 184 0.84 -9.91 -6.52
CA PHE A 184 0.06 -10.21 -7.72
C PHE A 184 0.74 -11.25 -8.62
N LEU A 185 2.02 -11.02 -8.97
CA LEU A 185 2.77 -11.91 -9.85
C LEU A 185 3.09 -13.26 -9.20
N SER A 186 3.28 -13.30 -7.87
CA SER A 186 3.58 -14.52 -7.11
C SER A 186 2.52 -15.61 -7.31
N GLY A 187 1.25 -15.21 -7.43
CA GLY A 187 0.10 -16.12 -7.48
C GLY A 187 -0.10 -16.95 -6.21
N ARG A 188 0.47 -16.51 -5.07
CA ARG A 188 0.38 -17.19 -3.77
C ARG A 188 -0.75 -16.70 -2.89
N VAL A 189 -1.38 -15.57 -3.24
CA VAL A 189 -2.36 -14.88 -2.40
C VAL A 189 -3.65 -14.55 -3.15
N ASP A 190 -4.73 -14.30 -2.43
CA ASP A 190 -6.01 -13.84 -2.98
C ASP A 190 -6.03 -12.30 -3.06
N MET A 191 -5.59 -11.76 -4.20
CA MET A 191 -5.53 -10.31 -4.43
C MET A 191 -6.88 -9.62 -4.23
N LYS A 192 -8.00 -10.27 -4.54
CA LYS A 192 -9.33 -9.67 -4.38
C LYS A 192 -9.65 -9.41 -2.90
N GLN A 193 -9.24 -10.31 -2.00
CA GLN A 193 -9.44 -10.09 -0.57
C GLN A 193 -8.49 -9.04 -0.03
N ILE A 194 -7.27 -8.99 -0.54
CA ILE A 194 -6.29 -7.96 -0.17
C ILE A 194 -6.81 -6.58 -0.56
N GLU A 195 -7.20 -6.39 -1.82
CA GLU A 195 -7.75 -5.13 -2.34
C GLU A 195 -8.98 -4.65 -1.54
N LYS A 196 -9.89 -5.58 -1.20
CA LYS A 196 -11.03 -5.27 -0.32
C LYS A 196 -10.58 -4.85 1.08
N THR A 197 -9.56 -5.49 1.62
CA THR A 197 -9.04 -5.18 2.95
C THR A 197 -8.39 -3.81 2.98
N THR A 198 -7.57 -3.49 1.96
CA THR A 198 -7.01 -2.14 1.75
C THR A 198 -8.12 -1.10 1.65
N GLN A 199 -9.18 -1.38 0.88
CA GLN A 199 -10.33 -0.48 0.77
C GLN A 199 -11.02 -0.26 2.13
N TYR A 200 -11.22 -1.31 2.92
CA TYR A 200 -11.77 -1.18 4.28
C TYR A 200 -10.87 -0.36 5.19
N LEU A 201 -9.55 -0.58 5.14
CA LEU A 201 -8.57 0.12 5.96
C LEU A 201 -8.57 1.62 5.66
N ILE A 202 -8.39 2.00 4.39
CA ILE A 202 -8.40 3.40 3.97
C ILE A 202 -9.72 4.08 4.34
N ARG A 203 -10.85 3.40 4.13
CA ARG A 203 -12.18 3.93 4.50
C ARG A 203 -12.34 4.12 6.00
N SER A 204 -11.78 3.23 6.81
CA SER A 204 -11.87 3.31 8.27
C SER A 204 -10.94 4.36 8.85
N GLY A 205 -9.87 4.70 8.13
CA GLY A 205 -8.81 5.57 8.62
C GLY A 205 -8.03 4.90 9.76
N LEU A 206 -7.20 5.69 10.42
CA LEU A 206 -6.37 5.22 11.52
C LEU A 206 -6.33 6.29 12.63
N ASP A 207 -6.71 5.88 13.82
CA ASP A 207 -6.61 6.69 15.04
C ASP A 207 -5.39 6.22 15.86
N MET A 208 -4.43 7.12 16.07
CA MET A 208 -3.14 6.89 16.76
C MET A 208 -2.87 7.97 17.80
#